data_AF-A0A1Q8TR34-F1
#
_entry.id   AF-A0A1Q8TR34-F1
#
_cell.length_a   1.000
_cell.length_b   1.000
_cell.length_c   1.000
_cell.angle_alpha   90.00
_cell.angle_beta   90.00
_cell.angle_gamma   90.00
#
_symmetry.space_group_name_H-M   'P 1'
#
loop_
_entity.id
_entity.type
_entity.pdbx_description
1 polymer ?
#
loop_
_entity_poly.entity_id
_entity_poly.type
_entity_poly.pdbx_seq_one_letter_code
_entity_poly.pdbx_strand_id
1 'polypeptide(L)'
;MEGEPAVAWRYECGPCGVTTGWLPKEQASAKRDEHRDTDHPGMIPTAEVFESNAKPVAKDPAALRMWAAIAAVCLLAWIIQSMR
;
A
#
# COMPACT_ATOMS: atom_id res chain seq x y z
N MET A 1 -4.78 -24.54 -2.00
CA MET A 1 -5.53 -23.30 -2.28
C MET A 1 -5.06 -22.26 -1.29
N GLU A 2 -3.87 -21.72 -1.53
CA GLU A 2 -3.30 -20.66 -0.70
C GLU A 2 -3.84 -19.35 -1.28
N GLY A 3 -4.93 -18.85 -0.70
CA GLY A 3 -5.48 -17.56 -1.08
C GLY A 3 -4.44 -16.49 -0.74
N GLU A 4 -4.05 -15.69 -1.73
CA GLU A 4 -3.31 -14.46 -1.48
C GLU A 4 -3.98 -13.69 -0.33
N PRO A 5 -3.22 -13.14 0.63
CA PRO A 5 -3.82 -12.29 1.65
C PRO A 5 -4.49 -11.12 0.94
N ALA A 6 -5.82 -11.09 0.97
CA ALA A 6 -6.59 -10.02 0.36
C ALA A 6 -6.09 -8.68 0.94
N VAL A 7 -5.69 -7.76 0.06
CA VAL A 7 -5.26 -6.43 0.45
C VAL A 7 -6.41 -5.75 1.20
N ALA A 8 -6.16 -5.44 2.48
CA ALA A 8 -7.09 -4.79 3.37
C ALA A 8 -6.56 -3.40 3.75
N TRP A 9 -7.49 -2.53 4.11
CA TRP A 9 -7.28 -1.13 4.39
C TRP A 9 -7.81 -0.80 5.78
N ARG A 10 -7.15 0.14 6.44
CA ARG A 10 -7.53 0.69 7.73
C ARG A 10 -7.59 2.20 7.62
N TYR A 11 -8.61 2.77 8.25
CA TYR A 11 -8.76 4.20 8.44
C TYR A 11 -8.51 4.55 9.91
N GLU A 12 -7.79 5.64 10.14
CA GLU A 12 -7.64 6.28 11.45
C GLU A 12 -7.85 7.81 11.32
N CYS A 13 -8.70 8.34 12.19
CA CYS A 13 -8.98 9.76 12.31
C CYS A 13 -8.11 10.38 13.41
N GLY A 14 -7.16 11.24 13.05
CA GLY A 14 -6.25 11.87 13.99
C GLY A 14 -6.92 12.77 15.05
N PRO A 15 -7.91 13.61 14.71
CA PRO A 15 -8.56 14.48 15.69
C PRO A 15 -9.28 13.77 16.84
N CYS A 16 -9.87 12.59 16.58
CA CYS A 16 -10.72 11.89 17.55
C CYS A 16 -10.24 10.47 17.89
N GLY A 17 -9.22 9.95 17.21
CA GLY A 17 -8.64 8.62 17.43
C GLY A 17 -9.49 7.46 16.93
N VAL A 18 -10.60 7.72 16.22
CA VAL A 18 -11.45 6.66 15.65
C VAL A 18 -10.64 5.85 14.65
N THR A 19 -10.58 4.53 14.85
CA THR A 19 -9.82 3.61 14.01
C THR A 19 -10.69 2.44 13.58
N THR A 20 -10.64 2.07 12.31
CA THR A 20 -11.36 0.91 11.78
C THR A 20 -10.53 -0.38 11.88
N GLY A 21 -11.22 -1.53 11.84
CA GLY A 21 -10.55 -2.81 11.55
C GLY A 21 -9.99 -2.84 10.13
N TRP A 22 -9.26 -3.90 9.79
CA TRP A 22 -8.83 -4.14 8.42
C TRP A 22 -10.04 -4.53 7.57
N LEU A 23 -10.39 -3.70 6.59
CA LEU A 23 -11.56 -3.83 5.73
C LEU A 23 -11.17 -3.76 4.25
N PRO A 24 -12.01 -4.23 3.31
CA PRO A 24 -11.84 -3.90 1.90
C PRO A 24 -11.80 -2.38 1.70
N LYS A 25 -11.05 -1.91 0.69
CA LYS A 25 -10.81 -0.49 0.44
C LYS A 25 -12.09 0.35 0.43
N GLU A 26 -13.10 -0.12 -0.30
CA GLU A 26 -14.38 0.58 -0.45
C GLU A 26 -15.12 0.72 0.89
N GLN A 27 -15.07 -0.30 1.75
CA GLN A 27 -15.70 -0.25 3.07
C GLN A 27 -14.93 0.68 4.03
N ALA A 28 -13.60 0.65 3.98
CA ALA A 28 -12.78 1.56 4.77
C ALA A 28 -13.01 3.03 4.34
N SER A 29 -13.13 3.28 3.03
CA SER A 29 -13.44 4.61 2.50
C SER A 29 -14.85 5.07 2.90
N ALA A 30 -15.85 4.20 2.76
CA ALA A 30 -17.21 4.51 3.16
C ALA A 30 -17.30 4.87 4.64
N LYS A 31 -16.60 4.13 5.52
CA LYS A 31 -16.54 4.45 6.95
C LYS A 31 -15.83 5.78 7.26
N ARG A 32 -14.76 6.11 6.52
CA ARG A 32 -14.12 7.43 6.65
C ARG A 32 -15.11 8.53 6.28
N ASP A 33 -15.78 8.39 5.14
CA ASP A 33 -16.67 9.42 4.63
C ASP A 33 -17.90 9.57 5.54
N GLU A 34 -18.49 8.47 6.01
CA GLU A 34 -19.54 8.45 7.03
C GLU A 34 -19.09 9.18 8.30
N HIS A 35 -17.94 8.79 8.88
CA HIS A 35 -17.42 9.41 10.09
C HIS A 35 -17.13 10.91 9.91
N ARG A 36 -16.56 11.32 8.77
CA ARG A 36 -16.31 12.73 8.48
C ARG A 36 -17.62 13.51 8.43
N ASP A 37 -18.62 12.98 7.75
CA ASP A 37 -19.89 13.68 7.55
C ASP A 37 -20.72 13.75 8.84
N THR A 38 -20.59 12.77 9.75
CA THR A 38 -21.32 12.72 11.02
C THR A 38 -20.62 13.46 12.16
N ASP A 39 -19.32 13.21 12.35
CA ASP A 39 -18.57 13.65 13.53
C ASP A 39 -17.72 14.91 13.26
N HIS A 40 -17.44 15.20 11.99
CA HIS A 40 -16.64 16.34 11.55
C HIS A 40 -17.30 17.14 10.40
N PRO A 41 -18.59 17.51 10.52
CA PRO A 41 -19.32 18.16 9.42
C PRO A 41 -18.67 19.49 9.02
N GLY A 42 -18.33 19.62 7.74
CA GLY A 42 -17.70 20.81 7.18
C GLY A 42 -16.21 20.98 7.51
N MET A 43 -15.59 19.98 8.15
CA MET A 43 -14.15 19.96 8.42
C MET A 43 -13.48 18.84 7.63
N ILE A 44 -12.35 19.14 6.99
CA ILE A 44 -11.44 18.12 6.48
C ILE A 44 -10.42 17.86 7.60
N PRO A 45 -10.39 16.66 8.20
CA PRO A 45 -9.43 16.37 9.27
C PRO A 45 -8.01 16.54 8.73
N THR A 46 -7.19 17.34 9.41
CA THR A 46 -5.80 17.65 8.99
C THR A 46 -4.84 16.47 9.14
N ALA A 47 -5.26 15.41 9.83
CA ALA A 47 -4.52 14.18 10.04
C ALA A 47 -5.47 12.99 9.87
N GLU A 48 -5.62 12.51 8.64
CA GLU A 48 -6.26 11.21 8.35
C GLU A 48 -5.19 10.22 7.91
N VAL A 49 -5.23 9.00 8.43
CA VAL A 49 -4.36 7.91 8.03
C VAL A 49 -5.21 6.85 7.33
N PHE A 50 -4.84 6.52 6.10
CA PHE A 50 -5.51 5.51 5.28
C PHE A 50 -4.48 4.51 4.77
N GLU A 51 -4.27 3.45 5.55
CA GLU A 51 -3.19 2.50 5.35
C GLU A 51 -3.68 1.19 4.73
N SER A 52 -2.82 0.58 3.91
CA SER A 52 -3.04 -0.77 3.40
C SER A 52 -2.11 -1.76 4.10
N ASN A 53 -2.56 -3.00 4.30
CA ASN A 53 -1.72 -4.09 4.79
C ASN A 53 -0.84 -4.72 3.69
N ALA A 54 -0.78 -4.09 2.50
CA ALA A 54 0.02 -4.58 1.39
C ALA A 54 1.49 -4.62 1.79
N LYS A 55 2.14 -5.79 1.61
CA LYS A 55 3.58 -5.88 1.82
C LYS A 55 4.27 -4.97 0.79
N PRO A 56 5.16 -4.06 1.21
CA PRO A 56 5.96 -3.28 0.27
C PRO A 56 6.74 -4.25 -0.63
N VAL A 57 6.81 -3.96 -1.93
CA VAL A 57 7.65 -4.73 -2.88
C VAL A 57 9.11 -4.75 -2.41
N ALA A 58 9.58 -3.66 -1.78
CA ALA A 58 10.91 -3.58 -1.15
C ALA A 58 11.11 -4.54 0.04
N LYS A 59 10.04 -5.13 0.58
CA LYS A 59 10.06 -6.14 1.64
C LYS A 59 9.67 -7.54 1.13
N ASP A 60 9.46 -7.69 -0.19
CA ASP A 60 9.22 -8.99 -0.82
C ASP A 60 10.55 -9.56 -1.36
N PRO A 61 11.11 -10.60 -0.71
CA PRO A 61 12.37 -11.19 -1.14
C PRO A 61 12.29 -11.86 -2.51
N ALA A 62 11.12 -12.31 -2.96
CA ALA A 62 10.95 -12.90 -4.29
C ALA A 62 10.98 -11.82 -5.37
N ALA A 63 10.26 -10.71 -5.16
CA ALA A 63 10.28 -9.57 -6.08
C ALA A 63 11.69 -8.96 -6.18
N LEU A 64 12.39 -8.80 -5.05
CA LEU A 64 13.78 -8.31 -5.04
C LEU A 64 14.74 -9.21 -5.83
N ARG A 65 14.62 -10.54 -5.70
CA ARG A 65 15.43 -11.50 -6.45
C ARG A 65 15.20 -11.40 -7.96
N MET A 66 13.94 -11.23 -8.37
CA MET A 66 13.60 -11.04 -9.79
C MET A 66 14.22 -9.76 -10.36
N TRP A 67 14.11 -8.63 -9.65
CA TRP A 67 14.73 -7.38 -10.07
C TRP A 67 16.26 -7.47 -10.14
N ALA A 68 16.90 -8.16 -9.20
CA ALA A 68 18.33 -8.40 -9.23
C ALA A 68 18.76 -9.22 -10.47
N ALA A 69 17.98 -10.24 -10.86
CA ALA A 69 18.25 -11.03 -12.06
C ALA A 69 18.13 -10.18 -13.33
N ILE A 70 17.09 -9.34 -13.44
CA ILE A 70 16.92 -8.41 -14.57
C ILE A 70 18.12 -7.47 -14.66
N ALA A 71 18.50 -6.85 -13.54
CA ALA A 71 19.65 -5.95 -13.50
C ALA A 71 20.94 -6.64 -13.95
N ALA A 72 21.18 -7.88 -13.51
CA ALA A 72 22.35 -8.66 -13.92
C ALA A 72 22.37 -8.94 -15.43
N VAL A 73 21.23 -9.33 -16.01
CA VAL A 73 21.12 -9.57 -17.46
C VAL A 73 21.35 -8.28 -18.26
N CYS A 74 20.76 -7.16 -17.84
CA CYS A 74 20.98 -5.86 -18.47
C CYS A 74 22.46 -5.45 -18.41
N LEU A 75 23.12 -5.67 -17.28
CA LEU A 75 24.52 -5.30 -17.08
C LEU A 75 25.46 -6.17 -17.94
N LEU A 76 25.19 -7.47 -18.05
CA LEU A 76 25.91 -8.37 -18.96
C LEU A 76 25.72 -7.95 -20.42
N ALA A 77 24.49 -7.66 -20.84
CA ALA A 77 24.21 -7.20 -22.20
C ALA A 77 24.94 -5.89 -22.52
N TRP A 78 24.97 -4.95 -21.58
CA TRP A 78 25.70 -3.69 -21.72
C TRP A 78 27.22 -3.89 -21.88
N ILE A 79 27.82 -4.76 -21.06
CA ILE A 79 29.25 -5.09 -21.19
C ILE A 79 29.54 -5.69 -22.57
N ILE A 80 28.71 -6.64 -23.03
CA ILE A 80 28.89 -7.28 -24.34
C ILE A 80 28.78 -6.25 -25.48
N GLN A 81 27.82 -5.33 -25.39
CA GLN A 81 27.67 -4.25 -26.38
C GLN A 81 28.86 -3.28 -26.36
N SER A 82 29.44 -3.02 -25.19
CA SER A 82 30.55 -2.07 -25.03
C SER A 82 31.90 -2.65 -25.50
N MET A 83 32.04 -3.97 -25.55
CA MET A 83 33.25 -4.66 -26.03
C MET A 83 33.22 -5.00 -27.53
N ARG A 84 32.07 -4.78 -28.20
CA ARG A 84 31.85 -5.11 -29.60
C ARG A 84 31.93 -3.86 -30.47
#